data_AF-A0A0K1NN94-F1
#
_entry.id   AF-A0A0K1NN94-F1
#
_cell.length_a   1.000
_cell.length_b   1.000
_cell.length_c   1.000
_cell.angle_alpha   90.00
_cell.angle_beta   90.00
_cell.angle_gamma   90.00
#
_symmetry.space_group_name_H-M   'P 1'
#
loop_
_entity.id
_entity.type
_entity.pdbx_description
1 polymer ?
#
loop_
_entity_poly.entity_id
_entity_poly.type
_entity_poly.pdbx_seq_one_letter_code
_entity_poly.pdbx_strand_id
1 'polypeptide(L)'
;MTKDEKIWSTIKFTLLLTFSVALLYILLCKYVMPIPVSITGNAVAEINEAETIFKDQKQMAEKMIVLRQDIDSLNFEIQQSQRISEIKDRMAQLQNNYRQHSYNAKYLYCMQSFKTIQDYFDIKQKLYWTSKTKEDRKHMLEMLKGQIR
;
A
#
# COMPACT_ATOMS: atom_id res chain seq x y z
N MET A 1 34.50 71.85 13.87
CA MET A 1 34.47 70.38 13.81
C MET A 1 35.79 69.88 13.28
N THR A 2 36.65 69.38 14.16
CA THR A 2 37.95 68.81 13.84
C THR A 2 37.77 67.51 13.04
N LYS A 3 38.75 67.14 12.22
CA LYS A 3 38.68 65.97 11.33
C LYS A 3 38.29 64.68 12.08
N ASP A 4 38.74 64.54 13.32
CA ASP A 4 38.46 63.38 14.17
C ASP A 4 36.98 63.24 14.56
N GLU A 5 36.27 64.35 14.79
CA GLU A 5 34.83 64.33 15.12
C GLU A 5 33.98 63.87 13.93
N LYS A 6 34.36 64.28 12.71
CA LYS A 6 33.70 63.82 11.49
C LYS A 6 33.94 62.34 11.24
N ILE A 7 35.17 61.85 11.44
CA ILE A 7 35.50 60.43 11.27
C ILE A 7 34.73 59.59 12.28
N TRP A 8 34.70 60.00 13.55
CA TRP A 8 33.98 59.31 14.62
C TRP A 8 32.46 59.29 14.39
N SER A 9 31.89 60.40 13.91
CA SER A 9 30.47 60.48 13.55
C SER A 9 30.12 59.54 12.39
N THR A 10 30.96 59.49 11.35
CA THR A 10 30.78 58.59 10.21
C THR A 10 30.83 57.13 10.63
N ILE A 11 31.81 56.73 11.46
CA ILE A 11 31.94 55.35 11.96
C ILE A 11 30.69 54.94 12.75
N LYS A 12 30.21 55.81 13.65
CA LYS A 12 28.98 55.57 14.41
C LYS A 12 27.76 55.41 13.50
N PHE A 13 27.62 56.28 12.50
CA PHE A 13 26.51 56.22 11.56
C PHE A 13 26.56 54.94 10.73
N THR A 14 27.73 54.55 10.22
CA THR A 14 27.90 53.30 9.46
C THR A 14 27.55 52.08 10.31
N LEU A 15 27.99 52.02 11.57
CA LEU A 15 27.69 50.92 12.48
C LEU A 15 26.19 50.83 12.80
N LEU A 16 25.53 51.97 12.97
CA LEU A 16 24.10 52.03 13.28
C LEU A 16 23.25 51.68 12.04
N LEU A 17 23.70 52.08 10.85
CA LEU A 17 23.09 51.73 9.58
C LEU A 17 23.18 50.22 9.32
N THR A 18 24.36 49.61 9.50
CA THR A 18 24.53 48.16 9.30
C THR A 18 23.69 47.36 10.29
N PHE A 19 23.63 47.78 11.55
CA PHE A 19 22.78 47.15 12.55
C PHE A 19 21.28 47.25 12.17
N SER A 20 20.83 48.43 11.72
CA SER A 20 19.45 48.64 11.31
C SER A 20 19.07 47.77 10.10
N VAL A 21 19.93 47.68 9.09
CA VAL A 21 19.72 46.84 7.91
C VAL A 21 19.71 45.35 8.28
N ALA A 22 20.61 44.91 9.16
CA ALA A 22 20.62 43.53 9.64
C ALA A 22 19.35 43.17 10.42
N LEU A 23 18.85 44.09 11.25
CA LEU A 23 17.64 43.88 12.04
C LEU A 23 16.39 43.84 11.14
N LEU A 24 16.29 44.73 10.16
CA LEU A 24 15.26 44.69 9.13
C LEU A 24 15.32 43.39 8.30
N TYR A 25 16.52 42.91 7.96
CA TYR A 25 16.71 41.65 7.25
C TYR A 25 16.20 40.45 8.06
N ILE A 26 16.53 40.38 9.36
CA ILE A 26 16.02 39.32 10.26
C ILE A 26 14.49 39.37 10.37
N LEU A 27 13.90 40.56 10.48
CA LEU A 27 12.46 40.73 10.53
C LEU A 27 11.80 40.30 9.20
N LEU A 28 12.36 40.68 8.06
CA LEU A 28 11.88 40.24 6.74
C LEU A 28 11.95 38.71 6.60
N CYS A 29 13.07 38.09 7.00
CA CYS A 29 13.21 36.65 6.99
C CYS A 29 12.23 35.93 7.93
N LYS A 30 11.86 36.55 9.06
CA LYS A 30 10.92 35.94 10.02
C LYS A 30 9.44 36.10 9.60
N TYR A 31 9.08 37.25 9.03
CA TYR A 31 7.67 37.63 8.80
C TYR A 31 7.23 37.56 7.34
N VAL A 32 8.14 37.76 6.37
CA VAL A 32 7.81 37.72 4.92
C VAL A 32 8.12 36.36 4.32
N MET A 33 9.15 35.67 4.79
CA MET A 33 9.40 34.27 4.46
C MET A 33 9.04 33.39 5.66
N PRO A 34 7.77 33.00 5.86
CA PRO A 34 7.47 32.01 6.88
C PRO A 34 8.30 30.76 6.58
N ILE A 35 9.32 30.50 7.40
CA ILE A 35 10.01 29.21 7.40
C ILE A 35 8.89 28.19 7.62
N PRO A 36 8.65 27.27 6.67
CA PRO A 36 7.41 26.52 6.65
C PRO A 36 7.51 25.36 7.62
N VAL A 37 7.46 25.67 8.91
CA VAL A 37 7.36 24.68 10.00
C VAL A 37 6.06 23.87 9.87
N SER A 38 5.03 24.46 9.23
CA SER A 38 3.77 23.78 8.87
C SER A 38 3.91 22.75 7.75
N ILE A 39 4.79 22.96 6.76
CA ILE A 39 5.02 21.99 5.68
C ILE A 39 5.76 20.77 6.22
N THR A 40 6.71 20.95 7.14
CA THR A 40 7.44 19.83 7.75
C THR A 40 6.55 18.99 8.66
N GLY A 41 5.68 19.61 9.46
CA GLY A 41 4.72 18.87 10.29
C GLY A 41 3.72 18.04 9.47
N ASN A 42 3.17 18.63 8.40
CA ASN A 42 2.24 17.92 7.51
C ASN A 42 2.94 16.80 6.73
N ALA A 43 4.16 17.04 6.23
CA ALA A 43 4.94 16.01 5.54
C ALA A 43 5.26 14.82 6.45
N VAL A 44 5.62 15.06 7.71
CA VAL A 44 5.86 13.98 8.68
C VAL A 44 4.59 13.18 8.96
N ALA A 45 3.44 13.86 9.08
CA ALA A 45 2.15 13.18 9.27
C ALA A 45 1.78 12.31 8.06
N GLU A 46 1.97 12.82 6.83
CA GLU A 46 1.73 12.08 5.60
C GLU A 46 2.67 10.87 5.47
N ILE A 47 3.95 11.01 5.83
CA ILE A 47 4.92 9.90 5.86
C ILE A 47 4.47 8.83 6.84
N ASN A 48 4.08 9.22 8.06
CA ASN A 48 3.65 8.28 9.09
C ASN A 48 2.37 7.53 8.69
N GLU A 49 1.43 8.21 8.02
CA GLU A 49 0.24 7.57 7.46
C GLU A 49 0.62 6.59 6.34
N ALA A 50 1.52 6.97 5.44
CA ALA A 50 2.01 6.12 4.36
C ALA A 50 2.72 4.87 4.90
N GLU A 51 3.56 5.01 5.94
CA GLU A 51 4.25 3.89 6.58
C GLU A 51 3.27 2.91 7.23
N THR A 52 2.20 3.42 7.83
CA THR A 52 1.11 2.59 8.37
C THR A 52 0.43 1.78 7.27
N ILE A 53 0.11 2.42 6.13
CA ILE A 53 -0.51 1.74 4.98
C ILE A 53 0.44 0.71 4.38
N PHE A 54 1.74 1.03 4.26
CA PHE A 54 2.73 0.07 3.74
C PHE A 54 2.87 -1.16 4.64
N LYS A 55 2.82 -0.97 5.95
CA LYS A 55 2.83 -2.08 6.91
C LYS A 55 1.60 -2.99 6.72
N ASP A 56 0.42 -2.41 6.54
CA ASP A 56 -0.82 -3.15 6.27
C ASP A 56 -0.74 -3.90 4.92
N GLN A 57 -0.21 -3.25 3.88
CA GLN A 57 0.04 -3.89 2.57
C GLN A 57 0.98 -5.10 2.68
N LYS A 58 2.04 -5.01 3.48
CA LYS A 58 2.95 -6.13 3.71
C LYS A 58 2.24 -7.29 4.41
N GLN A 59 1.45 -7.01 5.44
CA GLN A 59 0.64 -8.05 6.11
C GLN A 59 -0.39 -8.67 5.16
N MET A 60 -0.98 -7.88 4.28
CA MET A 60 -1.90 -8.36 3.24
C MET A 60 -1.18 -9.32 2.27
N ALA A 61 0.03 -8.99 1.83
CA ALA A 61 0.82 -9.86 0.97
C ALA A 61 1.15 -11.21 1.65
N GLU A 62 1.49 -11.20 2.94
CA GLU A 62 1.70 -12.42 3.72
C GLU A 62 0.42 -13.27 3.78
N LYS A 63 -0.73 -12.65 4.05
CA LYS A 63 -2.04 -13.35 4.03
C LYS A 63 -2.35 -13.95 2.67
N MET A 64 -2.04 -13.24 1.57
CA MET A 64 -2.21 -13.76 0.22
C MET A 64 -1.33 -14.97 -0.06
N ILE A 65 -0.08 -14.98 0.40
CA ILE A 65 0.83 -16.13 0.23
C ILE A 65 0.26 -17.36 0.94
N VAL A 66 -0.22 -17.20 2.18
CA VAL A 66 -0.83 -18.30 2.93
C VAL A 66 -2.11 -18.79 2.24
N LEU A 67 -2.99 -17.88 1.81
CA LEU A 67 -4.19 -18.25 1.04
C LEU A 67 -3.86 -19.01 -0.24
N ARG A 68 -2.81 -18.57 -0.96
CA ARG A 68 -2.35 -19.27 -2.16
C ARG A 68 -1.89 -20.69 -1.82
N GLN A 69 -1.13 -20.87 -0.75
CA GLN A 69 -0.70 -22.19 -0.29
C GLN A 69 -1.88 -23.09 0.11
N ASP A 70 -2.89 -22.51 0.77
CA ASP A 70 -4.09 -23.25 1.15
C ASP A 70 -4.90 -23.68 -0.06
N ILE A 71 -5.12 -22.78 -1.02
CA ILE A 71 -5.68 -23.10 -2.34
C ILE A 71 -4.79 -24.14 -3.04
N ASP A 72 -3.47 -24.08 -2.81
CA ASP A 72 -2.55 -25.00 -3.42
C ASP A 72 -2.74 -26.45 -2.95
N SER A 73 -3.03 -26.60 -1.65
CA SER A 73 -3.32 -27.87 -0.98
C SER A 73 -4.73 -28.41 -1.25
N LEU A 74 -5.58 -27.69 -1.98
CA LEU A 74 -6.96 -28.12 -2.20
C LEU A 74 -7.04 -29.34 -3.13
N ASN A 75 -7.69 -30.40 -2.66
CA ASN A 75 -8.23 -31.47 -3.48
C ASN A 75 -9.74 -31.29 -3.62
N PHE A 76 -10.17 -30.79 -4.78
CA PHE A 76 -11.57 -30.45 -5.05
C PHE A 76 -12.54 -31.64 -5.15
N GLU A 77 -12.03 -32.88 -5.21
CA GLU A 77 -12.85 -34.10 -5.19
C GLU A 77 -13.17 -34.59 -3.78
N ILE A 78 -12.22 -34.46 -2.85
CA ILE A 78 -12.34 -35.02 -1.48
C ILE A 78 -12.73 -33.95 -0.46
N GLN A 79 -12.28 -32.70 -0.63
CA GLN A 79 -12.56 -31.66 0.35
C GLN A 79 -14.00 -31.17 0.23
N GLN A 80 -14.74 -31.43 1.31
CA GLN A 80 -16.13 -31.07 1.50
C GLN A 80 -16.35 -29.56 1.29
N SER A 81 -17.54 -29.21 0.78
CA SER A 81 -18.03 -27.84 0.52
C SER A 81 -17.63 -26.82 1.61
N GLN A 82 -17.55 -27.28 2.87
CA GLN A 82 -17.14 -26.50 4.03
C GLN A 82 -15.73 -25.90 3.92
N ARG A 83 -14.69 -26.66 3.54
CA ARG A 83 -13.32 -26.14 3.42
C ARG A 83 -13.17 -25.15 2.26
N ILE A 84 -13.93 -25.36 1.19
CA ILE A 84 -14.04 -24.40 0.07
C ILE A 84 -14.73 -23.11 0.54
N SER A 85 -15.80 -23.22 1.33
CA SER A 85 -16.49 -22.07 1.92
C SER A 85 -15.56 -21.27 2.82
N GLU A 86 -14.80 -21.93 3.70
CA GLU A 86 -13.84 -21.27 4.60
C GLU A 86 -12.77 -20.47 3.83
N ILE A 87 -12.25 -21.03 2.72
CA ILE A 87 -11.29 -20.32 1.88
C ILE A 87 -11.95 -19.13 1.19
N LYS A 88 -13.18 -19.27 0.69
CA LYS A 88 -13.94 -18.16 0.10
C LYS A 88 -14.21 -17.05 1.11
N ASP A 89 -14.54 -17.39 2.34
CA ASP A 89 -14.74 -16.42 3.41
C ASP A 89 -13.44 -15.69 3.74
N ARG A 90 -12.32 -16.42 3.86
CA ARG A 90 -10.99 -15.82 4.06
C ARG A 90 -10.54 -14.94 2.89
N MET A 91 -10.88 -15.30 1.65
CA MET A 91 -10.66 -14.42 0.50
C MET A 91 -11.48 -13.14 0.63
N ALA A 92 -12.78 -13.24 0.97
CA ALA A 92 -13.65 -12.08 1.15
C ALA A 92 -13.15 -11.13 2.26
N GLN A 93 -12.52 -11.67 3.31
CA GLN A 93 -11.91 -10.87 4.39
C GLN A 93 -10.78 -9.95 3.90
N LEU A 94 -10.14 -10.22 2.76
CA LEU A 94 -9.12 -9.32 2.19
C LEU A 94 -9.71 -7.95 1.83
N GLN A 95 -11.03 -7.85 1.65
CA GLN A 95 -11.72 -6.59 1.38
C GLN A 95 -12.06 -5.79 2.65
N ASN A 96 -11.90 -6.37 3.85
CA ASN A 96 -12.41 -5.78 5.08
C ASN A 96 -11.81 -4.41 5.37
N ASN A 97 -10.49 -4.25 5.25
CA ASN A 97 -9.82 -2.97 5.51
C ASN A 97 -10.33 -1.89 4.54
N TYR A 98 -10.55 -2.22 3.27
CA TYR A 98 -11.15 -1.28 2.29
C TYR A 98 -12.56 -0.83 2.70
N ARG A 99 -13.39 -1.74 3.22
CA ARG A 99 -14.75 -1.42 3.71
C ARG A 99 -14.71 -0.61 5.02
N GLN A 100 -13.81 -0.94 5.93
CA GLN A 100 -13.65 -0.26 7.23
C GLN A 100 -13.16 1.19 7.06
N HIS A 101 -12.37 1.47 6.03
CA HIS A 101 -11.89 2.81 5.69
C HIS A 101 -12.78 3.53 4.66
N SER A 102 -14.09 3.25 4.66
CA SER A 102 -15.09 3.95 3.84
C SER A 102 -14.75 3.99 2.35
N TYR A 103 -14.16 2.91 1.81
CA TYR A 103 -13.78 2.81 0.39
C TYR A 103 -12.74 3.85 -0.05
N ASN A 104 -11.88 4.28 0.87
CA ASN A 104 -10.79 5.20 0.56
C ASN A 104 -9.82 4.57 -0.46
N ALA A 105 -9.48 5.34 -1.50
CA ALA A 105 -8.58 4.92 -2.57
C ALA A 105 -7.21 4.42 -2.07
N LYS A 106 -6.73 4.91 -0.92
CA LYS A 106 -5.49 4.44 -0.27
C LYS A 106 -5.50 2.92 0.02
N TYR A 107 -6.68 2.33 0.17
CA TYR A 107 -6.87 0.90 0.46
C TYR A 107 -7.29 0.07 -0.77
N LEU A 108 -7.21 0.61 -2.00
CA LEU A 108 -7.56 -0.10 -3.23
C LEU A 108 -6.82 -1.44 -3.41
N TYR A 109 -5.61 -1.55 -2.86
CA TYR A 109 -4.83 -2.77 -2.90
C TYR A 109 -5.57 -3.97 -2.28
N CYS A 110 -6.42 -3.76 -1.26
CA CYS A 110 -7.25 -4.80 -0.65
C CYS A 110 -8.19 -5.46 -1.67
N MET A 111 -8.82 -4.63 -2.52
CA MET A 111 -9.71 -5.11 -3.57
C MET A 111 -8.93 -5.82 -4.68
N GLN A 112 -7.76 -5.29 -5.05
CA GLN A 112 -6.87 -5.92 -6.02
C GLN A 112 -6.39 -7.30 -5.53
N SER A 113 -5.99 -7.39 -4.26
CA SER A 113 -5.61 -8.64 -3.60
C SER A 113 -6.74 -9.67 -3.63
N PHE A 114 -7.95 -9.25 -3.25
CA PHE A 114 -9.15 -10.10 -3.31
C PHE A 114 -9.40 -10.65 -4.71
N LYS A 115 -9.45 -9.78 -5.72
CA LYS A 115 -9.73 -10.19 -7.10
C LYS A 115 -8.66 -11.14 -7.62
N THR A 116 -7.39 -10.85 -7.35
CA THR A 116 -6.26 -11.66 -7.78
C THR A 116 -6.34 -13.09 -7.21
N ILE A 117 -6.62 -13.23 -5.92
CA ILE A 117 -6.70 -14.55 -5.29
C ILE A 117 -7.97 -15.31 -5.71
N GLN A 118 -9.07 -14.60 -5.93
CA GLN A 118 -10.32 -15.19 -6.43
C GLN A 118 -10.13 -15.74 -7.84
N ASP A 119 -9.56 -14.95 -8.75
CA ASP A 119 -9.28 -15.38 -10.12
C ASP A 119 -8.36 -16.61 -10.12
N TYR A 120 -7.34 -16.62 -9.26
CA TYR A 120 -6.46 -17.77 -9.07
C TYR A 120 -7.19 -19.04 -8.60
N PHE A 121 -8.06 -18.90 -7.60
CA PHE A 121 -8.89 -20.01 -7.11
C PHE A 121 -9.79 -20.57 -8.23
N ASP A 122 -10.49 -19.69 -8.96
CA ASP A 122 -11.43 -20.09 -10.00
C ASP A 122 -10.71 -20.80 -11.16
N ILE A 123 -9.53 -20.30 -11.57
CA ILE A 123 -8.69 -20.96 -12.58
C ILE A 123 -8.29 -22.35 -12.10
N LYS A 124 -7.82 -22.47 -10.85
CA LYS A 124 -7.38 -23.76 -10.32
C LYS A 124 -8.51 -24.77 -10.25
N GLN A 125 -9.68 -24.34 -9.79
CA GLN A 125 -10.87 -25.18 -9.73
C GLN A 125 -11.29 -25.66 -11.14
N LYS A 126 -11.34 -24.75 -12.12
CA LYS A 126 -11.69 -25.10 -13.51
C LYS A 126 -10.69 -26.08 -14.13
N LEU A 127 -9.40 -25.87 -13.91
CA LEU A 127 -8.34 -26.77 -14.39
C LEU A 127 -8.51 -28.17 -13.84
N TYR A 128 -8.76 -28.29 -12.53
CA TYR A 128 -8.98 -29.56 -11.86
C TYR A 128 -10.16 -30.36 -12.45
N TRP A 129 -11.33 -29.73 -12.59
CA TRP A 129 -12.50 -30.44 -13.15
C TRP A 129 -12.32 -30.81 -14.62
N THR A 130 -11.59 -29.98 -15.38
CA THR A 130 -11.26 -30.25 -16.78
C THR A 130 -10.33 -31.45 -16.92
N SER A 131 -9.29 -31.56 -16.07
CA SER A 131 -8.38 -32.71 -16.09
C SER A 131 -9.11 -33.99 -15.71
N LYS A 132 -9.92 -33.96 -14.65
CA LYS A 132 -10.71 -35.10 -14.19
C LYS A 132 -11.67 -35.62 -15.28
N THR A 133 -12.44 -34.72 -15.89
CA THR A 133 -13.35 -35.08 -17.00
C THR A 133 -12.61 -35.73 -18.19
N LYS A 134 -11.36 -35.34 -18.44
CA LYS A 134 -10.53 -35.95 -19.48
C LYS A 134 -10.07 -37.35 -19.09
N GLU A 135 -9.70 -37.57 -17.83
CA GLU A 135 -9.33 -38.88 -17.29
C GLU A 135 -10.52 -39.85 -17.29
N ASP A 136 -11.68 -39.41 -16.78
CA ASP A 136 -12.91 -40.21 -16.74
C ASP A 136 -13.33 -40.70 -18.15
N ARG A 137 -13.25 -39.81 -19.14
CA ARG A 137 -13.53 -40.16 -20.54
C ARG A 137 -12.55 -41.18 -21.12
N LYS A 138 -11.25 -41.08 -20.78
CA LYS A 138 -10.26 -42.07 -21.21
C LYS A 138 -10.54 -43.44 -20.61
N HIS A 139 -10.80 -43.49 -19.30
CA HIS A 139 -11.13 -44.73 -18.60
C HIS A 139 -12.36 -45.41 -19.19
N MET A 140 -13.42 -44.65 -19.49
CA MET A 140 -14.63 -45.16 -20.13
C MET A 140 -14.35 -45.75 -21.52
N LEU A 141 -13.50 -45.10 -22.32
CA LEU A 141 -13.10 -45.61 -23.64
C LEU A 141 -12.30 -46.92 -23.54
N GLU A 142 -11.43 -47.06 -22.54
CA GLU A 142 -10.69 -48.30 -22.31
C GLU A 142 -11.62 -49.44 -21.89
N MET A 143 -12.59 -49.19 -21.01
CA MET A 143 -13.59 -50.19 -20.65
C MET A 143 -14.41 -50.65 -21.85
N LEU A 144 -14.89 -49.72 -22.69
CA LEU A 144 -15.65 -50.03 -23.90
C LEU A 144 -14.82 -50.86 -24.90
N LYS A 145 -13.53 -50.52 -25.08
CA LYS A 145 -12.62 -51.33 -25.91
C LYS A 145 -12.41 -52.73 -25.36
N GLY A 146 -12.35 -52.89 -24.04
CA GLY A 146 -12.23 -54.19 -23.38
C GLY A 146 -13.47 -55.07 -23.53
N GLN A 147 -14.67 -54.48 -23.64
CA GLN A 147 -15.94 -55.20 -23.82
C GLN A 147 -16.21 -55.64 -25.27
N ILE A 148 -15.51 -55.05 -26.24
CA ILE A 148 -15.65 -55.37 -27.68
C ILE A 148 -14.71 -56.52 -28.10
N ARG A 149 -13.81 -56.97 -27.22
CA ARG A 149 -12.96 -58.15 -27.40
C ARG A 149 -13.56 -59.37 -26.73
#